data_AF-A0A7W8Y924-F1
#
_entry.id   AF-A0A7W8Y924-F1
#
_cell.length_a   1.000
_cell.length_b   1.000
_cell.length_c   1.000
_cell.angle_alpha   90.00
_cell.angle_beta   90.00
_cell.angle_gamma   90.00
#
_symmetry.space_group_name_H-M   'P 1'
#
loop_
_entity.id
_entity.type
_entity.pdbx_description
1 polymer ?
#
loop_
_entity_poly.entity_id
_entity_poly.type
_entity_poly.pdbx_seq_one_letter_code
_entity_poly.pdbx_strand_id
1 'polypeptide(L)'
;MKGSLDGKVDQTPATLNVSDVRVNKRETILTFWHTGDDKMLVSYGEYSWERLPTLVDQAGKKVYSPLTFINWEGDTVCMCTDAAYIRGVPQPRTIAYPPLDESVTSIDVKQEGFEKPITVPVTREP
;
A
#
# COMPACT_ATOMS: atom_id res chain seq x y z
N MET A 1 12.01 6.27 -5.13
CA MET A 1 10.73 5.92 -5.78
C MET A 1 10.99 4.80 -6.77
N LYS A 2 10.27 3.68 -6.66
CA LYS A 2 10.43 2.49 -7.52
C LYS A 2 9.35 2.39 -8.61
N GLY A 3 8.22 3.09 -8.45
CA GLY A 3 7.21 3.22 -9.49
C GLY A 3 6.13 4.24 -9.13
N SER A 4 5.38 4.69 -10.14
CA SER A 4 4.25 5.61 -9.99
C SER A 4 3.19 5.32 -11.05
N LEU A 5 1.93 5.59 -10.73
CA LEU A 5 0.82 5.39 -11.65
C LEU A 5 -0.29 6.41 -11.37
N ASP A 6 -0.82 6.99 -12.43
CA ASP A 6 -1.99 7.86 -12.37
C ASP A 6 -3.28 7.04 -12.32
N GLY A 7 -4.24 7.56 -11.57
CA GLY A 7 -5.54 6.95 -11.38
C GLY A 7 -6.42 7.88 -10.58
N LYS A 8 -7.25 7.31 -9.71
CA LYS A 8 -8.19 8.07 -8.89
C LYS A 8 -8.28 7.51 -7.49
N VAL A 9 -8.49 8.40 -6.53
CA VAL A 9 -8.89 8.08 -5.15
C VAL A 9 -10.22 8.78 -4.92
N ASP A 10 -11.27 8.04 -4.57
CA ASP A 10 -12.65 8.57 -4.43
C ASP A 10 -13.06 9.49 -5.59
N GLN A 11 -12.89 9.03 -6.83
CA GLN A 11 -13.16 9.79 -8.08
C GLN A 11 -12.27 11.02 -8.33
N THR A 12 -11.39 11.38 -7.41
CA THR A 12 -10.46 12.50 -7.56
C THR A 12 -9.18 12.01 -8.22
N PRO A 13 -8.68 12.69 -9.28
CA PRO A 13 -7.41 12.37 -9.90
C PRO A 13 -6.27 12.35 -8.87
N ALA A 14 -5.49 11.27 -8.88
CA ALA A 14 -4.35 11.09 -7.98
C ALA A 14 -3.28 10.23 -8.65
N THR A 15 -2.04 10.39 -8.22
CA THR A 15 -0.94 9.49 -8.55
C THR A 15 -0.60 8.66 -7.33
N LEU A 16 -0.61 7.33 -7.47
CA LEU A 16 -0.04 6.41 -6.49
C LEU A 16 1.46 6.31 -6.75
N ASN A 17 2.27 6.57 -5.73
CA ASN A 17 3.71 6.45 -5.77
C ASN A 17 4.14 5.33 -4.83
N VAL A 18 4.96 4.41 -5.33
CA VAL A 18 5.55 3.32 -4.55
C VAL A 18 7.04 3.56 -4.41
N SER A 19 7.51 3.58 -3.17
CA SER A 19 8.92 3.75 -2.88
C SER A 19 9.63 2.43 -2.68
N ASP A 20 9.05 1.53 -1.88
CA ASP A 20 9.73 0.31 -1.50
C ASP A 20 8.77 -0.82 -1.11
N VAL A 21 9.23 -2.05 -1.29
CA VAL A 21 8.64 -3.27 -0.72
C VAL A 21 9.76 -4.03 -0.05
N ARG A 22 9.72 -4.09 1.28
CA ARG A 22 10.72 -4.75 2.10
C ARG A 22 10.15 -5.98 2.76
N VAL A 23 10.88 -7.08 2.72
CA VAL A 23 10.47 -8.34 3.33
C VAL A 23 11.48 -8.70 4.41
N ASN A 24 10.98 -8.99 5.61
CA ASN A 24 11.73 -9.66 6.66
C ASN A 24 11.04 -10.99 7.01
N LYS A 25 11.55 -11.70 8.03
CA LYS A 25 11.02 -13.02 8.44
C LYS A 25 9.59 -12.99 8.98
N ARG A 26 9.08 -11.83 9.38
CA ARG A 26 7.77 -11.67 10.04
C ARG A 26 6.73 -11.10 9.10
N GLU A 27 7.13 -10.18 8.24
CA GLU A 27 6.18 -9.38 7.46
C GLU A 27 6.83 -8.81 6.20
N THR A 28 5.95 -8.27 5.36
CA THR A 28 6.30 -7.44 4.21
C THR A 28 5.79 -6.03 4.45
N ILE A 29 6.64 -5.02 4.27
CA ILE A 29 6.28 -3.61 4.40
C ILE A 29 6.28 -2.96 3.02
N LEU A 30 5.12 -2.46 2.61
CA LEU A 30 4.99 -1.54 1.47
C LEU A 30 5.18 -0.10 1.98
N THR A 31 5.98 0.71 1.29
CA THR A 31 6.04 2.16 1.49
C THR A 31 5.52 2.89 0.24
N PHE A 32 4.49 3.71 0.41
CA PHE A 32 3.80 4.39 -0.70
C PHE A 32 3.25 5.76 -0.27
N TRP A 33 2.86 6.61 -1.21
CA TRP A 33 2.07 7.81 -0.94
C TRP A 33 1.27 8.20 -2.18
N HIS A 34 0.26 9.04 -1.98
CA HIS A 34 -0.49 9.62 -3.07
C HIS A 34 -0.12 11.10 -3.26
N THR A 35 -0.19 11.57 -4.49
CA THR A 35 -0.10 13.00 -4.84
C THR A 35 -1.32 13.40 -5.66
N GLY A 36 -1.85 14.60 -5.47
CA GLY A 36 -3.01 15.12 -6.20
C GLY A 36 -3.43 16.50 -5.71
N ASP A 37 -4.42 17.09 -6.37
CA ASP A 37 -4.86 18.47 -6.12
C ASP A 37 -5.69 18.65 -4.83
N ASP A 38 -6.12 17.56 -4.19
CA ASP A 38 -7.01 17.59 -3.02
C ASP A 38 -6.39 17.01 -1.74
N LYS A 39 -6.78 17.59 -0.60
CA LYS A 39 -6.36 17.22 0.77
C LYS A 39 -7.04 15.95 1.30
N MET A 40 -7.87 15.30 0.48
CA MET A 40 -8.77 14.20 0.83
C MET A 40 -8.10 12.80 0.88
N LEU A 41 -6.77 12.72 0.81
CA LEU A 41 -6.06 11.43 0.87
C LEU A 41 -6.06 10.78 2.28
N VAL A 42 -6.54 11.51 3.29
CA VAL A 42 -6.69 11.04 4.69
C VAL A 42 -7.78 9.98 4.81
N SER A 43 -8.92 10.15 4.13
CA SER A 43 -10.08 9.28 4.31
C SER A 43 -9.92 7.88 3.71
N TYR A 44 -9.08 7.69 2.68
CA TYR A 44 -9.01 6.42 1.95
C TYR A 44 -8.19 5.32 2.65
N GLY A 45 -7.41 5.66 3.69
CA GLY A 45 -6.69 4.66 4.46
C GLY A 45 -6.96 4.65 5.96
N GLU A 46 -7.77 5.57 6.48
CA GLU A 46 -8.26 5.51 7.86
C GLU A 46 -9.58 4.73 7.98
N TYR A 47 -10.47 4.77 6.98
CA TYR A 47 -11.84 4.29 7.14
C TYR A 47 -12.19 2.95 6.45
N SER A 48 -11.31 2.40 5.63
CA SER A 48 -11.55 1.10 4.99
C SER A 48 -10.22 0.46 4.60
N TRP A 49 -9.73 -0.45 5.45
CA TRP A 49 -8.51 -1.20 5.19
C TRP A 49 -8.61 -2.02 3.89
N GLU A 50 -9.83 -2.37 3.47
CA GLU A 50 -10.13 -3.10 2.23
C GLU A 50 -9.77 -2.31 0.96
N ARG A 51 -9.73 -0.99 1.05
CA ARG A 51 -9.42 -0.08 -0.06
C ARG A 51 -7.93 0.22 -0.22
N LEU A 52 -7.11 -0.27 0.69
CA LEU A 52 -5.66 -0.10 0.63
C LEU A 52 -5.03 -0.94 -0.48
N PRO A 53 -3.81 -0.59 -0.91
CA PRO A 53 -3.07 -1.42 -1.84
C PRO A 53 -2.99 -2.88 -1.39
N THR A 54 -3.10 -3.78 -2.36
CA THR A 54 -2.81 -5.22 -2.21
C THR A 54 -1.52 -5.55 -2.94
N LEU A 55 -0.85 -6.61 -2.49
CA LEU A 55 0.33 -7.14 -3.15
C LEU A 55 -0.05 -8.42 -3.90
N VAL A 56 0.34 -8.50 -5.18
CA VAL A 56 0.03 -9.64 -6.04
C VAL A 56 1.32 -10.27 -6.56
N ASP A 57 1.53 -11.53 -6.21
CA ASP A 57 2.55 -12.38 -6.82
C ASP A 57 1.92 -13.06 -8.04
N GLN A 58 2.24 -12.57 -9.23
CA GLN A 58 1.76 -13.12 -10.49
C GLN A 58 2.27 -14.54 -10.74
N ALA A 59 3.50 -14.84 -10.32
CA ALA A 59 4.12 -16.15 -10.55
C ALA A 59 3.51 -17.22 -9.66
N GLY A 60 3.36 -16.91 -8.36
CA GLY A 60 2.69 -17.77 -7.39
C GLY A 60 1.15 -17.70 -7.41
N LYS A 61 0.57 -16.78 -8.21
CA LYS A 61 -0.88 -16.50 -8.28
C LYS A 61 -1.49 -16.20 -6.90
N LYS A 62 -0.74 -15.48 -6.07
CA LYS A 62 -1.11 -15.21 -4.67
C LYS A 62 -1.37 -13.73 -4.47
N VAL A 63 -2.47 -13.42 -3.79
CA VAL A 63 -2.83 -12.07 -3.37
C VAL A 63 -2.60 -11.98 -1.87
N TYR A 64 -1.89 -10.94 -1.46
CA TYR A 64 -1.63 -10.62 -0.06
C TYR A 64 -2.40 -9.35 0.30
N SER A 65 -3.33 -9.49 1.24
CA SER A 65 -4.05 -8.38 1.84
C SER A 65 -3.26 -7.75 2.99
N PRO A 66 -3.52 -6.48 3.34
CA PRO A 66 -2.97 -5.86 4.53
C PRO A 66 -3.21 -6.73 5.77
N LEU A 67 -2.23 -6.80 6.67
CA LEU A 67 -2.45 -7.31 8.02
C LEU A 67 -3.37 -6.36 8.77
N THR A 68 -4.26 -6.92 9.57
CA THR A 68 -5.26 -6.18 10.33
C THR A 68 -5.26 -6.58 11.81
N PHE A 69 -5.79 -5.71 12.65
CA PHE A 69 -6.07 -6.00 14.06
C PHE A 69 -7.43 -5.41 14.46
N ILE A 70 -7.95 -5.85 15.60
CA ILE A 70 -9.16 -5.27 16.19
C ILE A 70 -8.73 -4.15 17.14
N ASN A 71 -9.21 -2.93 16.91
CA ASN A 71 -8.90 -1.79 17.78
C ASN A 71 -9.71 -1.86 19.10
N TRP A 72 -9.56 -0.85 19.95
CA TRP A 72 -10.25 -0.78 21.25
C TRP A 72 -11.76 -0.54 21.14
N GLU A 73 -12.25 -0.07 19.98
CA GLU A 73 -13.68 0.15 19.67
C GLU A 73 -14.34 -1.11 19.10
N GLY A 74 -13.56 -2.14 18.77
CA GLY A 74 -14.03 -3.38 18.16
C GLY A 74 -13.95 -3.40 16.63
N ASP A 75 -13.38 -2.37 16.01
CA ASP A 75 -13.27 -2.25 14.56
C ASP A 75 -12.03 -2.96 14.01
N THR A 76 -12.16 -3.53 12.81
CA THR A 76 -11.02 -4.06 12.06
C THR A 76 -10.28 -2.93 11.38
N VAL A 77 -9.00 -2.76 11.73
CA VAL A 77 -8.12 -1.71 11.18
C VAL A 77 -6.84 -2.31 10.64
N CYS A 78 -6.20 -1.65 9.68
CA CYS A 78 -4.92 -2.11 9.16
C CYS A 78 -3.76 -1.88 10.12
N MET A 79 -2.75 -2.74 10.03
CA MET A 79 -1.40 -2.50 10.54
C MET A 79 -0.67 -1.58 9.56
N CYS A 80 -0.92 -0.28 9.70
CA CYS A 80 -0.52 0.74 8.73
C CYS A 80 -0.28 2.08 9.44
N THR A 81 0.39 3.02 8.78
CA THR A 81 0.50 4.41 9.27
C THR A 81 -0.76 5.20 8.88
N ASP A 82 -1.31 5.92 9.87
CA ASP A 82 -2.56 6.69 9.78
C ASP A 82 -2.42 8.02 9.02
N ALA A 83 -1.26 8.67 9.07
CA ALA A 83 -1.08 10.02 8.55
C ALA A 83 -1.01 10.06 7.02
N ALA A 84 -2.00 10.68 6.36
CA ALA A 84 -1.95 10.91 4.93
C ALA A 84 -1.38 12.27 4.52
N TYR A 85 -1.58 13.36 5.29
CA TYR A 85 -1.23 14.71 4.83
C TYR A 85 -0.91 15.69 5.97
N ILE A 86 0.23 16.39 5.90
CA ILE A 86 0.52 17.59 6.71
C ILE A 86 0.81 18.75 5.77
N ARG A 87 -0.05 19.78 5.77
CA ARG A 87 0.16 21.06 5.05
C ARG A 87 0.51 20.96 3.56
N GLY A 88 -0.06 20.00 2.83
CA GLY A 88 0.20 19.89 1.39
C GLY A 88 1.38 19.00 1.02
N VAL A 89 2.12 18.48 2.00
CA VAL A 89 3.29 17.63 1.76
C VAL A 89 2.84 16.17 1.75
N PRO A 90 3.07 15.43 0.64
CA PRO A 90 2.83 14.00 0.60
C PRO A 90 3.60 13.29 1.72
N GLN A 91 2.90 12.51 2.54
CA GLN A 91 3.53 11.73 3.60
C GLN A 91 3.67 10.28 3.14
N PRO A 92 4.89 9.73 3.12
CA PRO A 92 5.09 8.30 2.96
C PRO A 92 4.33 7.52 4.03
N ARG A 93 3.51 6.57 3.59
CA ARG A 93 2.75 5.65 4.41
C ARG A 93 3.33 4.24 4.31
N THR A 94 3.19 3.47 5.37
CA THR A 94 3.52 2.06 5.39
C THR A 94 2.31 1.18 5.64
N ILE A 95 2.28 0.00 5.01
CA ILE A 95 1.32 -1.07 5.30
C ILE A 95 2.09 -2.38 5.49
N ALA A 96 1.73 -3.13 6.52
CA ALA A 96 2.23 -4.47 6.76
C ALA A 96 1.37 -5.52 6.07
N TYR A 97 2.01 -6.55 5.52
CA TYR A 97 1.42 -7.72 4.88
C TYR A 97 2.11 -8.99 5.43
N PRO A 98 1.52 -10.19 5.25
CA PRO A 98 2.24 -11.43 5.49
C PRO A 98 3.58 -11.48 4.73
N PRO A 99 4.56 -12.25 5.24
CA PRO A 99 5.86 -12.37 4.58
C PRO A 99 5.71 -12.99 3.18
N LEU A 100 6.44 -12.45 2.19
CA LEU A 100 6.50 -13.04 0.85
C LEU A 100 7.40 -14.28 0.84
N ASP A 101 6.99 -15.29 0.07
CA ASP A 101 7.75 -16.51 -0.18
C ASP A 101 9.14 -16.15 -0.74
N GLU A 102 10.19 -16.91 -0.41
CA GLU A 102 11.60 -16.55 -0.72
C GLU A 102 11.89 -16.39 -2.23
N SER A 103 11.15 -17.11 -3.07
CA SER A 103 11.28 -17.06 -4.53
C SER A 103 10.75 -15.76 -5.15
N VAL A 104 9.95 -14.98 -4.43
CA VAL A 104 9.35 -13.74 -4.95
C VAL A 104 10.42 -12.64 -5.01
N THR A 105 10.75 -12.20 -6.22
CA THR A 105 11.77 -11.14 -6.47
C THR A 105 11.16 -9.81 -6.90
N SER A 106 9.92 -9.83 -7.38
CA SER A 106 9.12 -8.65 -7.70
C SER A 106 7.67 -8.89 -7.33
N ILE A 107 6.93 -7.82 -7.05
CA ILE A 107 5.53 -7.88 -6.67
C ILE A 107 4.75 -6.79 -7.39
N ASP A 108 3.49 -7.07 -7.72
CA ASP A 108 2.56 -6.08 -8.23
C ASP A 108 1.85 -5.40 -7.08
N VAL A 109 1.94 -4.07 -7.01
CA VAL A 109 1.14 -3.24 -6.11
C VAL A 109 -0.14 -2.84 -6.84
N LYS A 110 -1.30 -3.30 -6.37
CA LYS A 110 -2.61 -3.05 -6.98
C LYS A 110 -3.52 -2.31 -6.01
N GLN A 111 -4.17 -1.25 -6.48
CA GLN A 111 -5.16 -0.51 -5.69
C GLN A 111 -6.38 -0.18 -6.56
N GLU A 112 -7.58 -0.23 -5.98
CA GLU A 112 -8.80 0.22 -6.64
C GLU A 112 -8.67 1.70 -7.06
N GLY A 113 -9.22 2.03 -8.23
CA GLY A 113 -9.09 3.37 -8.83
C GLY A 113 -7.83 3.55 -9.69
N PHE A 114 -6.93 2.55 -9.73
CA PHE A 114 -5.74 2.51 -10.59
C PHE A 114 -5.83 1.30 -11.53
N GLU A 115 -5.93 1.55 -12.84
CA GLU A 115 -6.27 0.50 -13.82
C GLU A 115 -5.18 -0.57 -14.02
N LYS A 116 -3.94 -0.24 -13.68
CA LYS A 116 -2.78 -1.12 -13.83
C LYS A 116 -2.11 -1.32 -12.48
N PRO A 117 -1.42 -2.45 -12.26
CA PRO A 117 -0.53 -2.58 -11.12
C PRO A 117 0.78 -1.79 -11.33
N ILE A 118 1.46 -1.47 -10.23
CA ILE A 118 2.86 -1.02 -10.24
C ILE A 118 3.73 -2.22 -9.84
N THR A 119 4.47 -2.78 -10.79
CA THR A 119 5.43 -3.85 -10.50
C THR A 119 6.70 -3.28 -9.89
N VAL A 120 7.10 -3.75 -8.70
CA VAL A 120 8.29 -3.27 -8.00
C VAL A 120 9.17 -4.42 -7.53
N PRO A 121 10.51 -4.25 -7.52
CA PRO A 121 11.42 -5.25 -6.97
C PRO A 121 11.30 -5.33 -5.45
N VAL A 122 11.31 -6.56 -4.94
CA VAL A 122 11.31 -6.88 -3.50
C VAL A 122 12.73 -6.75 -2.95
N THR A 123 12.87 -6.02 -1.85
CA THR A 123 14.12 -5.91 -1.09
C THR A 123 14.01 -6.79 0.15
N ARG A 124 14.96 -7.71 0.35
CA ARG A 124 14.98 -8.60 1.51
C ARG A 124 15.96 -8.11 2.57
N GLU A 125 15.49 -8.04 3.79
CA GLU A 125 16.34 -7.77 4.96
C GLU A 125 16.84 -9.10 5.56
N PRO A 126 18.06 -9.13 6.11
CA PRO A 126 18.67 -10.33 6.69
C PRO A 126 17.92 -10.94 7.90
#